data_AF-A0A4Q3VF69-F1
#
_entry.id   AF-A0A4Q3VF69-F1
#
_cell.length_a   1.000
_cell.length_b   1.000
_cell.length_c   1.000
_cell.angle_alpha   90.00
_cell.angle_beta   90.00
_cell.angle_gamma   90.00
#
_symmetry.space_group_name_H-M   'P 1'
#
loop_
_entity.id
_entity.type
_entity.pdbx_description
1 polymer ?
#
loop_
_entity_poly.entity_id
_entity_poly.type
_entity_poly.pdbx_seq_one_letter_code
_entity_poly.pdbx_strand_id
1 'polypeptide(L)'
;MRVSKLTFAIGALFVAAVAPAQSDFDRIARNILASGSGISATKVIKPKGKFTIYDLAPAYTMANRTGKSAQSIWNLRQRGYEWSQIAKRVGVSTQAFSNLRSQGYLDRDKRWLDWYSERFNLSRKSLNMLRNQGVSLPNVLNAAVIGGMSRTPVDRVWYRYRDLKNWDKVASLYKVDTDKIADRRS
;
A
#
# COMPACT_ATOMS: atom_id res chain seq x y z
N MET A 1 -14.66 65.30 -15.29
CA MET A 1 -13.58 64.36 -14.91
C MET A 1 -14.15 62.96 -14.77
N ARG A 2 -13.80 62.06 -15.69
CA ARG A 2 -14.18 60.64 -15.65
C ARG A 2 -13.05 59.88 -14.97
N VAL A 3 -13.33 59.19 -13.88
CA VAL A 3 -12.36 58.28 -13.23
C VAL A 3 -12.90 56.87 -13.36
N SER A 4 -12.14 56.06 -14.08
CA SER A 4 -12.44 54.68 -14.46
C SER A 4 -12.64 53.76 -13.27
N LYS A 5 -13.66 52.90 -13.35
CA LYS A 5 -13.85 51.75 -12.47
C LYS A 5 -12.80 50.68 -12.84
N LEU A 6 -11.86 50.40 -11.95
CA LEU A 6 -10.94 49.28 -12.07
C LEU A 6 -11.62 48.02 -11.52
N THR A 7 -12.01 47.11 -12.41
CA THR A 7 -12.49 45.78 -12.05
C THR A 7 -11.27 44.88 -11.82
N PHE A 8 -11.01 44.52 -10.56
CA PHE A 8 -10.03 43.46 -10.25
C PHE A 8 -10.65 42.10 -10.56
N ALA A 9 -10.23 41.48 -11.66
CA ALA A 9 -10.49 40.07 -11.92
C ALA A 9 -9.56 39.23 -11.04
N ILE A 10 -10.09 38.66 -9.96
CA ILE A 10 -9.41 37.64 -9.15
C ILE A 10 -9.45 36.35 -9.97
N GLY A 11 -8.37 36.11 -10.72
CA GLY A 11 -8.13 34.83 -11.39
C GLY A 11 -7.85 33.76 -10.33
N ALA A 12 -8.86 32.95 -10.03
CA ALA A 12 -8.68 31.73 -9.26
C ALA A 12 -7.80 30.77 -10.07
N LEU A 13 -6.52 30.65 -9.68
CA LEU A 13 -5.65 29.57 -10.14
C LEU A 13 -6.16 28.26 -9.55
N PHE A 14 -7.05 27.59 -10.27
CA PHE A 14 -7.34 26.19 -10.03
C PHE A 14 -6.09 25.38 -10.37
N VAL A 15 -5.29 25.07 -9.35
CA VAL A 15 -4.34 23.95 -9.44
C VAL A 15 -5.19 22.71 -9.55
N ALA A 16 -5.41 22.23 -10.77
CA ALA A 16 -5.92 20.89 -10.99
C ALA A 16 -4.99 19.95 -10.22
N ALA A 17 -5.49 19.34 -9.15
CA ALA A 17 -4.78 18.30 -8.44
C ALA A 17 -4.60 17.14 -9.44
N VAL A 18 -3.48 17.16 -10.15
CA VAL A 18 -3.04 16.05 -10.99
C VAL A 18 -3.00 14.86 -10.05
N ALA A 19 -3.89 13.89 -10.25
CA ALA A 19 -3.86 12.65 -9.51
C ALA A 19 -2.42 12.13 -9.61
N PRO A 20 -1.70 11.93 -8.47
CA PRO A 20 -0.31 11.54 -8.55
C PRO A 20 -0.23 10.26 -9.38
N ALA A 21 0.60 10.28 -10.43
CA ALA A 21 0.93 9.08 -11.16
C ALA A 21 1.26 8.00 -10.11
N GLN A 22 0.53 6.90 -10.15
CA GLN A 22 0.68 5.83 -9.15
C GLN A 22 2.16 5.39 -9.19
N SER A 23 2.88 5.59 -8.09
CA SER A 23 4.31 5.27 -8.03
C SER A 23 4.54 3.79 -8.39
N ASP A 24 5.70 3.43 -8.94
CA ASP A 24 6.01 2.04 -9.26
C ASP A 24 5.84 1.12 -8.05
N PHE A 25 6.15 1.61 -6.85
CA PHE A 25 5.94 0.88 -5.60
C PHE A 25 4.45 0.61 -5.32
N ASP A 26 3.56 1.57 -5.59
CA ASP A 26 2.13 1.33 -5.47
C ASP A 26 1.63 0.36 -6.56
N ARG A 27 2.22 0.35 -7.76
CA ARG A 27 1.94 -0.66 -8.79
C ARG A 27 2.40 -2.05 -8.35
N ILE A 28 3.58 -2.17 -7.74
CA ILE A 28 4.08 -3.42 -7.14
C ILE A 28 3.14 -3.91 -6.04
N ALA A 29 2.74 -3.03 -5.11
CA ALA A 29 1.77 -3.35 -4.06
C ALA A 29 0.44 -3.84 -4.65
N ARG A 30 -0.04 -3.21 -5.74
CA ARG A 30 -1.24 -3.62 -6.47
C ARG A 30 -1.09 -5.03 -7.03
N ASN A 31 0.03 -5.36 -7.66
CA ASN A 31 0.28 -6.69 -8.20
C ASN A 31 0.36 -7.75 -7.11
N ILE A 32 0.94 -7.43 -5.95
CA ILE A 32 1.00 -8.34 -4.81
C ILE A 32 -0.41 -8.69 -4.31
N LEU A 33 -1.28 -7.69 -4.14
CA LEU A 33 -2.69 -7.93 -3.79
C LEU A 33 -3.40 -8.75 -4.86
N ALA A 34 -3.17 -8.42 -6.14
CA ALA A 34 -3.80 -9.09 -7.26
C ALA A 34 -3.46 -10.59 -7.30
N SER A 35 -2.17 -10.90 -7.25
CA SER A 35 -1.64 -12.27 -7.25
C SER A 35 -2.11 -13.04 -6.03
N GLY A 36 -2.01 -12.45 -4.84
CA GLY A 36 -2.46 -13.07 -3.59
C GLY A 36 -3.96 -13.37 -3.53
N SER A 37 -4.76 -12.79 -4.43
CA SER A 37 -6.20 -13.00 -4.53
C SER A 37 -6.65 -13.62 -5.84
N GLY A 38 -5.72 -14.05 -6.71
CA GLY A 38 -6.05 -14.67 -7.99
C GLY A 38 -6.84 -13.76 -8.95
N ILE A 39 -6.65 -12.45 -8.87
CA ILE A 39 -7.31 -11.47 -9.75
C ILE A 39 -6.30 -10.68 -10.57
N SER A 40 -6.78 -10.00 -11.62
CA SER A 40 -5.95 -9.03 -12.36
C SER A 40 -5.69 -7.78 -11.53
N ALA A 41 -4.51 -7.18 -11.67
CA ALA A 41 -4.13 -5.92 -11.03
C ALA A 41 -5.10 -4.77 -11.34
N THR A 42 -5.71 -4.76 -12.53
CA THR A 42 -6.72 -3.76 -12.92
C THR A 42 -8.02 -3.88 -12.13
N LYS A 43 -8.31 -5.08 -11.59
CA LYS A 43 -9.47 -5.35 -10.71
C LYS A 43 -9.18 -5.05 -9.25
N VAL A 44 -7.94 -4.65 -8.90
CA VAL A 44 -7.64 -4.24 -7.53
C VAL A 44 -8.31 -2.90 -7.22
N ILE A 45 -8.96 -2.84 -6.06
CA ILE A 45 -9.70 -1.65 -5.60
C ILE A 45 -8.77 -0.43 -5.67
N LYS A 46 -9.28 0.68 -6.21
CA LYS A 46 -8.61 1.98 -6.17
C LYS A 46 -9.11 2.73 -4.92
N PRO A 47 -8.34 2.80 -3.84
CA PRO A 47 -8.78 3.50 -2.63
C PRO A 47 -8.89 5.01 -2.95
N LYS A 48 -9.79 5.69 -2.24
CA LYS A 48 -10.11 7.12 -2.42
C LYS A 48 -9.97 7.88 -1.10
N GLY A 49 -9.77 9.19 -1.19
CA GLY A 49 -9.66 10.06 -0.02
C GLY A 49 -8.42 9.75 0.80
N LYS A 50 -8.57 9.61 2.12
CA LYS A 50 -7.45 9.35 3.05
C LYS A 50 -6.87 7.93 3.01
N PHE A 51 -7.47 7.02 2.23
CA PHE A 51 -7.05 5.63 2.18
C PHE A 51 -6.00 5.40 1.10
N THR A 52 -5.07 4.50 1.39
CA THR A 52 -3.99 4.07 0.50
C THR A 52 -4.20 2.62 0.07
N ILE A 53 -3.42 2.16 -0.90
CA ILE A 53 -3.43 0.75 -1.31
C ILE A 53 -3.12 -0.19 -0.14
N TYR A 54 -2.32 0.31 0.82
CA TYR A 54 -1.92 -0.47 1.97
C TYR A 54 -3.09 -0.78 2.90
N ASP A 55 -4.11 0.09 2.96
CA ASP A 55 -5.28 -0.12 3.82
C ASP A 55 -6.20 -1.24 3.32
N LEU A 56 -6.01 -1.73 2.10
CA LEU A 56 -6.81 -2.80 1.51
C LEU A 56 -6.44 -4.20 2.03
N ALA A 57 -5.26 -4.37 2.65
CA ALA A 57 -4.73 -5.67 3.08
C ALA A 57 -5.74 -6.52 3.88
N PRO A 58 -6.40 -6.00 4.92
CA PRO A 58 -7.36 -6.79 5.68
C PRO A 58 -8.61 -7.17 4.87
N ALA A 59 -9.06 -6.31 3.96
CA ALA A 59 -10.23 -6.58 3.12
C ALA A 59 -9.96 -7.75 2.16
N TYR A 60 -8.80 -7.75 1.51
CA TYR A 60 -8.37 -8.87 0.66
C TYR A 60 -8.12 -10.16 1.45
N THR A 61 -7.54 -10.04 2.65
CA THR A 61 -7.34 -11.21 3.52
C THR A 61 -8.68 -11.85 3.92
N MET A 62 -9.68 -11.04 4.24
CA MET A 62 -11.03 -11.53 4.56
C MET A 62 -11.74 -12.10 3.33
N ALA A 63 -11.59 -11.46 2.15
CA ALA A 63 -12.15 -11.95 0.89
C ALA A 63 -11.64 -13.36 0.56
N ASN A 64 -10.32 -13.56 0.60
CA ASN A 64 -9.69 -14.85 0.31
C ASN A 64 -10.16 -15.97 1.24
N ARG A 65 -10.49 -15.65 2.50
CA ARG A 65 -10.91 -16.65 3.49
C ARG A 65 -12.40 -16.96 3.45
N THR A 66 -13.22 -16.01 3.00
CA THR A 66 -14.68 -16.13 3.03
C THR A 66 -15.29 -16.41 1.65
N GLY A 67 -14.49 -16.28 0.59
CA GLY A 67 -14.96 -16.30 -0.80
C GLY A 67 -15.81 -15.08 -1.17
N LYS A 68 -15.94 -14.09 -0.28
CA LYS A 68 -16.72 -12.87 -0.54
C LYS A 68 -15.90 -11.85 -1.33
N SER A 69 -16.59 -10.96 -2.03
CA SER A 69 -15.95 -9.87 -2.78
C SER A 69 -15.18 -8.93 -1.85
N ALA A 70 -13.90 -8.71 -2.16
CA ALA A 70 -13.08 -7.70 -1.48
C ALA A 70 -13.70 -6.29 -1.59
N GLN A 71 -14.36 -5.97 -2.70
CA GLN A 71 -15.05 -4.70 -2.89
C GLN A 71 -16.20 -4.53 -1.90
N SER A 72 -17.02 -5.57 -1.70
CA SER A 72 -18.12 -5.53 -0.74
C SER A 72 -17.63 -5.37 0.70
N ILE A 73 -16.55 -6.09 1.06
CA ILE A 73 -15.87 -5.95 2.36
C ILE A 73 -15.32 -4.53 2.55
N TRP A 74 -14.65 -3.99 1.52
CA TRP A 74 -14.09 -2.65 1.56
C TRP A 74 -15.16 -1.56 1.68
N ASN A 75 -16.28 -1.70 0.97
CA ASN A 75 -17.40 -0.76 1.07
C ASN A 75 -17.95 -0.69 2.51
N LEU A 76 -17.99 -1.82 3.23
CA LEU A 76 -18.35 -1.80 4.65
C LEU A 76 -17.31 -1.04 5.47
N ARG A 77 -16.01 -1.25 5.21
CA ARG A 77 -14.96 -0.49 5.91
C ARG A 77 -15.08 1.02 5.67
N GLN A 78 -15.37 1.43 4.44
CA GLN A 78 -15.55 2.84 4.10
C GLN A 78 -16.78 3.48 4.77
N ARG A 79 -17.79 2.69 5.11
CA ARG A 79 -18.96 3.13 5.90
C ARG A 79 -18.69 3.24 7.40
N GLY A 80 -17.44 3.01 7.84
CA GLY A 80 -17.04 3.11 9.24
C GLY A 80 -17.28 1.85 10.06
N TYR A 81 -17.62 0.72 9.43
CA TYR A 81 -17.70 -0.55 10.17
C TYR A 81 -16.31 -1.00 10.63
N GLU A 82 -16.26 -1.51 11.84
CA GLU A 82 -15.08 -2.15 12.41
C GLU A 82 -14.93 -3.58 11.88
N TRP A 83 -13.70 -4.11 11.87
CA TRP A 83 -13.43 -5.42 11.25
C TRP A 83 -14.25 -6.56 11.86
N SER A 84 -14.60 -6.49 13.15
CA SER A 84 -15.48 -7.47 13.81
C SER A 84 -16.91 -7.42 13.27
N GLN A 85 -17.44 -6.21 13.05
CA GLN A 85 -18.78 -6.00 12.47
C GLN A 85 -18.80 -6.46 11.01
N ILE A 86 -17.74 -6.15 10.26
CA ILE A 86 -17.59 -6.59 8.87
C ILE A 86 -17.54 -8.12 8.82
N ALA A 87 -16.71 -8.76 9.65
CA ALA A 87 -16.57 -10.21 9.74
C ALA A 87 -17.93 -10.89 9.96
N LYS A 88 -18.72 -10.40 10.94
CA LYS A 88 -20.08 -10.90 11.19
C LYS A 88 -20.98 -10.76 9.95
N ARG A 89 -20.94 -9.61 9.27
CA ARG A 89 -21.75 -9.35 8.06
C ARG A 89 -21.37 -10.22 6.87
N VAL A 90 -20.13 -10.68 6.79
CA VAL A 90 -19.66 -11.58 5.74
C VAL A 90 -19.68 -13.06 6.14
N GLY A 91 -20.30 -13.40 7.27
CA GLY A 91 -20.53 -14.78 7.70
C GLY A 91 -19.35 -15.43 8.42
N VAL A 92 -18.39 -14.65 8.92
CA VAL A 92 -17.29 -15.16 9.75
C VAL A 92 -17.79 -15.32 11.18
N SER A 93 -17.67 -16.53 11.72
CA SER A 93 -18.02 -16.81 13.13
C SER A 93 -17.12 -16.06 14.10
N THR A 94 -17.58 -15.82 15.33
CA THR A 94 -16.79 -15.16 16.37
C THR A 94 -15.46 -15.88 16.63
N GLN A 95 -15.47 -17.21 16.66
CA GLN A 95 -14.27 -18.02 16.85
C GLN A 95 -13.27 -17.84 15.69
N ALA A 96 -13.77 -17.92 14.44
CA ALA A 96 -12.93 -17.71 13.27
C ALA A 96 -12.35 -16.28 13.25
N PHE A 97 -13.16 -15.26 13.56
CA PHE A 97 -12.70 -13.89 13.66
C PHE A 97 -11.63 -13.71 14.75
N SER A 98 -11.82 -14.31 15.93
CA SER A 98 -10.86 -14.28 17.02
C SER A 98 -9.52 -14.87 16.58
N ASN A 99 -9.54 -16.02 15.90
CA ASN A 99 -8.34 -16.65 15.34
C ASN A 99 -7.64 -15.76 14.30
N LEU A 100 -8.39 -15.10 13.40
CA LEU A 100 -7.81 -14.17 12.43
C LEU A 100 -7.15 -12.97 13.10
N ARG A 101 -7.79 -12.46 14.15
CA ARG A 101 -7.26 -11.33 14.92
C ARG A 101 -6.01 -11.72 15.68
N SER A 102 -6.00 -12.85 16.38
CA SER A 102 -4.84 -13.32 17.16
C SER A 102 -3.63 -13.63 16.29
N GLN A 103 -3.86 -14.14 15.08
CA GLN A 103 -2.81 -14.37 14.07
C GLN A 103 -2.36 -13.08 13.36
N GLY A 104 -2.98 -11.94 13.67
CA GLY A 104 -2.67 -10.64 13.08
C GLY A 104 -3.05 -10.53 11.60
N TYR A 105 -3.99 -11.36 11.12
CA TYR A 105 -4.42 -11.32 9.72
C TYR A 105 -5.22 -10.06 9.35
N LEU A 106 -5.74 -9.36 10.36
CA LEU A 106 -6.45 -8.09 10.20
C LEU A 106 -5.57 -6.87 10.49
N ASP A 107 -4.31 -7.10 10.88
CA ASP A 107 -3.32 -6.04 11.04
C ASP A 107 -2.74 -5.69 9.66
N ARG A 108 -2.96 -4.44 9.26
CA ARG A 108 -2.53 -3.91 7.97
C ARG A 108 -1.04 -4.10 7.75
N ASP A 109 -0.23 -3.63 8.69
CA ASP A 109 1.22 -3.59 8.54
C ASP A 109 1.77 -5.02 8.54
N LYS A 110 1.33 -5.85 9.48
CA LYS A 110 1.77 -7.25 9.54
C LYS A 110 1.53 -7.98 8.23
N ARG A 111 0.36 -7.84 7.60
CA ARG A 111 0.04 -8.49 6.32
C ARG A 111 0.98 -8.07 5.20
N TRP A 112 1.23 -6.78 5.06
CA TRP A 112 2.13 -6.28 4.02
C TRP A 112 3.55 -6.78 4.20
N LEU A 113 4.06 -6.73 5.43
CA LEU A 113 5.40 -7.21 5.69
C LEU A 113 5.51 -8.74 5.53
N ASP A 114 4.45 -9.52 5.82
CA ASP A 114 4.39 -10.96 5.52
C ASP A 114 4.53 -11.18 4.00
N TRP A 115 3.70 -10.52 3.19
CA TRP A 115 3.72 -10.67 1.73
C TRP A 115 5.05 -10.22 1.09
N TYR A 116 5.63 -9.11 1.57
CA TYR A 116 6.91 -8.64 1.03
C TYR A 116 8.08 -9.51 1.46
N SER A 117 8.06 -10.02 2.69
CA SER A 117 9.07 -10.97 3.17
C SER A 117 9.07 -12.24 2.33
N GLU A 118 7.89 -12.78 2.04
CA GLU A 118 7.73 -13.97 1.19
C GLU A 118 8.14 -13.68 -0.26
N ARG A 119 7.56 -12.65 -0.88
CA ARG A 119 7.80 -12.35 -2.31
C ARG A 119 9.25 -12.01 -2.63
N PHE A 120 9.93 -11.31 -1.72
CA PHE A 120 11.29 -10.84 -1.94
C PHE A 120 12.34 -11.68 -1.20
N ASN A 121 11.92 -12.78 -0.56
CA ASN A 121 12.77 -13.66 0.25
C ASN A 121 13.63 -12.88 1.26
N LEU A 122 12.95 -12.07 2.08
CA LEU A 122 13.56 -11.20 3.09
C LEU A 122 13.18 -11.66 4.50
N SER A 123 14.05 -11.40 5.47
CA SER A 123 13.73 -11.68 6.87
C SER A 123 12.65 -10.74 7.42
N ARG A 124 11.58 -11.32 8.01
CA ARG A 124 10.57 -10.55 8.77
C ARG A 124 11.19 -9.73 9.89
N LYS A 125 12.27 -10.22 10.51
CA LYS A 125 12.98 -9.53 11.60
C LYS A 125 13.55 -8.19 11.12
N SER A 126 14.19 -8.17 9.94
CA SER A 126 14.76 -6.96 9.36
C SER A 126 13.69 -5.92 9.01
N LEU A 127 12.55 -6.36 8.48
CA LEU A 127 11.43 -5.46 8.17
C LEU A 127 10.79 -4.88 9.45
N ASN A 128 10.57 -5.72 10.46
CA ASN A 128 10.01 -5.29 11.74
C ASN A 128 10.96 -4.33 12.46
N MET A 129 12.26 -4.53 12.37
CA MET A 129 13.25 -3.60 12.93
C MET A 129 13.04 -2.17 12.41
N LEU A 130 12.88 -1.98 11.09
CA LEU A 130 12.62 -0.65 10.53
C LEU A 130 11.26 -0.08 10.99
N ARG A 131 10.21 -0.90 11.05
CA ARG A 131 8.91 -0.43 11.57
C ARG A 131 9.01 0.00 13.03
N ASN A 132 9.73 -0.75 13.86
CA ASN A 132 9.95 -0.43 15.27
C ASN A 132 10.79 0.83 15.48
N GLN A 133 11.62 1.20 14.49
CA GLN A 133 12.34 2.49 14.45
C GLN A 133 11.47 3.67 13.98
N GLY A 134 10.16 3.46 13.75
CA GLY A 134 9.25 4.51 13.31
C GLY A 134 9.23 4.75 11.80
N VAL A 135 9.96 3.96 11.00
CA VAL A 135 9.95 4.09 9.52
C VAL A 135 8.57 3.74 9.00
N SER A 136 7.94 4.62 8.22
CA SER A 136 6.59 4.40 7.69
C SER A 136 6.49 3.10 6.88
N LEU A 137 5.31 2.46 6.90
CA LEU A 137 5.09 1.23 6.15
C LEU A 137 5.49 1.36 4.66
N PRO A 138 5.05 2.39 3.90
CA PRO A 138 5.46 2.54 2.51
C PRO A 138 6.99 2.57 2.34
N ASN A 139 7.72 3.26 3.21
CA ASN A 139 9.18 3.31 3.13
C ASN A 139 9.85 1.98 3.46
N VAL A 140 9.32 1.21 4.41
CA VAL A 140 9.81 -0.16 4.67
C VAL A 140 9.59 -1.06 3.47
N LEU A 141 8.42 -0.96 2.83
CA LEU A 141 8.09 -1.76 1.65
C LEU A 141 8.94 -1.37 0.43
N ASN A 142 9.17 -0.08 0.20
CA ASN A 142 10.06 0.39 -0.87
C ASN A 142 11.49 -0.10 -0.68
N ALA A 143 12.00 0.00 0.56
CA ALA A 143 13.31 -0.55 0.91
C ALA A 143 13.35 -2.08 0.70
N ALA A 144 12.25 -2.79 1.00
CA ALA A 144 12.14 -4.23 0.80
C ALA A 144 12.16 -4.62 -0.68
N VAL A 145 11.46 -3.90 -1.57
CA VAL A 145 11.56 -4.13 -3.03
C VAL A 145 13.02 -4.05 -3.47
N ILE A 146 13.68 -2.94 -3.17
CA ILE A 146 15.05 -2.69 -3.63
C ILE A 146 16.03 -3.67 -2.98
N GLY A 147 15.90 -3.93 -1.68
CA GLY A 147 16.77 -4.85 -0.95
C GLY A 147 16.65 -6.30 -1.41
N GLY A 148 15.43 -6.76 -1.67
CA GLY A 148 15.17 -8.09 -2.21
C GLY A 148 15.74 -8.28 -3.61
N MET A 149 15.55 -7.29 -4.48
CA MET A 149 15.96 -7.37 -5.88
C MET A 149 17.46 -7.19 -6.08
N SER A 150 18.10 -6.35 -5.26
CA SER A 150 19.55 -6.13 -5.29
C SER A 150 20.35 -7.02 -4.32
N ARG A 151 19.67 -7.88 -3.54
CA ARG A 151 20.25 -8.67 -2.44
C ARG A 151 21.00 -7.83 -1.41
N THR A 152 20.56 -6.58 -1.22
CA THR A 152 21.12 -5.65 -0.24
C THR A 152 20.30 -5.68 1.06
N PRO A 153 20.92 -5.62 2.25
CA PRO A 153 20.19 -5.47 3.51
C PRO A 153 19.23 -4.27 3.49
N VAL A 154 17.99 -4.49 3.93
CA VAL A 154 16.90 -3.50 3.83
C VAL A 154 17.20 -2.22 4.63
N ASP A 155 17.90 -2.35 5.76
CA ASP A 155 18.35 -1.23 6.57
C ASP A 155 19.38 -0.36 5.84
N ARG A 156 20.32 -0.97 5.11
CA ARG A 156 21.27 -0.23 4.26
C ARG A 156 20.55 0.56 3.17
N VAL A 157 19.56 -0.05 2.52
CA VAL A 157 18.72 0.64 1.52
C VAL A 157 17.98 1.81 2.15
N TRP A 158 17.39 1.62 3.32
CA TRP A 158 16.72 2.68 4.07
C TRP A 158 17.67 3.84 4.42
N TYR A 159 18.88 3.55 4.88
CA TYR A 159 19.87 4.60 5.17
C TYR A 159 20.22 5.42 3.93
N ARG A 160 20.36 4.79 2.74
CA ARG A 160 20.55 5.53 1.49
C ARG A 160 19.37 6.44 1.14
N TYR A 161 18.13 5.98 1.38
CA TYR A 161 16.97 6.86 1.20
C TYR A 161 16.98 8.03 2.18
N ARG A 162 17.44 7.83 3.42
CA ARG A 162 17.53 8.94 4.38
C ARG A 162 18.43 10.06 3.89
N ASP A 163 19.48 9.75 3.13
CA ASP A 163 20.40 10.72 2.54
C ASP A 163 19.81 11.35 1.26
N LEU A 164 19.31 10.52 0.34
CA LEU A 164 18.89 10.98 -1.00
C LEU A 164 17.46 11.53 -1.06
N LYS A 165 16.59 11.13 -0.12
CA LYS A 165 15.15 11.47 -0.05
C LYS A 165 14.36 11.18 -1.32
N ASN A 166 14.85 10.29 -2.18
CA ASN A 166 14.24 9.98 -3.47
C ASN A 166 14.41 8.47 -3.76
N TRP A 167 13.28 7.75 -3.88
CA TRP A 167 13.29 6.31 -4.08
C TRP A 167 13.81 5.90 -5.46
N ASP A 168 13.57 6.69 -6.50
CA ASP A 168 14.02 6.39 -7.87
C ASP A 168 15.55 6.48 -7.94
N LYS A 169 16.15 7.49 -7.28
CA LYS A 169 17.61 7.60 -7.16
C LYS A 169 18.21 6.43 -6.37
N VAL A 170 17.56 6.00 -5.29
CA VAL A 170 18.01 4.83 -4.51
C VAL A 170 17.90 3.56 -5.36
N ALA A 171 16.80 3.34 -6.06
CA ALA A 171 16.62 2.19 -6.94
C ALA A 171 17.68 2.17 -8.05
N SER A 172 17.93 3.32 -8.69
CA SER A 172 18.98 3.49 -9.69
C SER A 172 20.39 3.18 -9.15
N LEU A 173 20.73 3.67 -7.95
CA LEU A 173 22.01 3.36 -7.28
C LEU A 173 22.22 1.86 -7.11
N TYR A 174 21.15 1.13 -6.77
CA TYR A 174 21.17 -0.33 -6.59
C TYR A 174 20.86 -1.10 -7.88
N LYS A 175 20.78 -0.42 -9.03
CA LYS A 175 20.48 -0.99 -10.35
C LYS A 175 19.17 -1.81 -10.36
N VAL A 176 18.18 -1.35 -9.61
CA VAL A 176 16.84 -1.96 -9.54
C VAL A 176 15.89 -1.20 -10.45
N ASP A 177 15.37 -1.89 -11.46
CA ASP A 177 14.35 -1.39 -12.37
C ASP A 177 12.96 -1.66 -11.77
N THR A 178 12.37 -0.62 -11.16
CA THR A 178 11.07 -0.70 -10.46
C THR A 178 9.90 -0.89 -11.40
N ASP A 179 9.98 -0.34 -12.61
CA ASP A 179 8.94 -0.47 -13.64
C ASP A 179 8.83 -1.93 -14.11
N LYS A 180 9.97 -2.57 -14.38
CA LYS A 180 10.02 -4.00 -14.73
C LYS A 180 9.46 -4.90 -13.63
N ILE A 181 9.66 -4.55 -12.35
CA ILE A 181 9.08 -5.29 -11.22
C ILE A 181 7.58 -5.05 -11.13
N ALA A 182 7.14 -3.81 -11.37
CA ALA A 182 5.74 -3.41 -11.43
C ALA A 182 4.98 -4.03 -12.62
N ASP A 183 5.67 -4.52 -13.65
CA ASP A 183 5.03 -5.17 -14.81
C ASP A 183 5.14 -6.69 -14.82
N ARG A 184 5.91 -7.28 -13.89
CA ARG A 184 5.91 -8.73 -13.70
C ARG A 184 4.54 -9.19 -13.20
N ARG A 185 3.75 -9.72 -14.14
CA ARG A 185 2.59 -10.58 -13.87
C ARG A 185 3.13 -11.84 -13.20
N SER A 186 2.96 -11.93 -11.88
CA SER A 186 3.13 -13.16 -11.11
C SER A 186 1.90 -14.02 -11.24
#